data_AF-A0AAN6U988-F1
#
_entry.id   AF-A0AAN6U988-F1
#
_cell.length_a   1.000
_cell.length_b   1.000
_cell.length_c   1.000
_cell.angle_alpha   90.00
_cell.angle_beta   90.00
_cell.angle_gamma   90.00
#
_symmetry.space_group_name_H-M   'P 1'
#
loop_
_entity.id
_entity.type
_entity.pdbx_description
1 polymer ?
#
loop_
_entity_poly.entity_id
_entity_poly.type
_entity_poly.pdbx_seq_one_letter_code
_entity_poly.pdbx_strand_id
1 'polypeptide(L)'
;MAAEALPTVPVPLPGLVKHIAQHPKTPMMELLEPYRKYEAHLRQAFAQDTGNELLRDPYVNVLPLFTEDTQDIKIRARNIESESKEEKSRYIMPLPAEIRRPDGSPAIVQSLKEFQRNFSVFSESSLAELNWDNVVAAGSSVVNTLLPVPDEYNRSKRGLREFYHEKFSPASDVDLFLYDLTEEQAIEKIKEIETRVRDALLSEITVVRTKHAVTICSQYPTRHIQIVLRIYKSVSEILTGFDIDCSGAAYDGKQVYCTPRALQSYMTQINHIDLSRRSPSYENRLSKYSHRGFEVYWPDLDRSRIDPTIFERSFQRTLGLARLLVLERLPTSNARDAYLDKRREERGRPRLDRYHRRLRALAGNIKEDYEDEVADWFTEEEVSNYHTFTIPYGPKFHAKRIEKLCYTRDLLLNAEWNQPGDREVYLHRHPAFVRPYRPAFS
;
A
#
# COMPACT_ATOMS: atom_id res chain seq x y z
N MET A 1 20.24 -28.22 13.78
CA MET A 1 19.81 -28.12 12.37
C MET A 1 20.97 -27.52 11.60
N ALA A 2 21.36 -28.10 10.46
CA ALA A 2 22.45 -27.56 9.67
C ALA A 2 22.10 -26.11 9.29
N ALA A 3 22.98 -25.15 9.58
CA ALA A 3 22.83 -23.79 9.11
C ALA A 3 22.82 -23.85 7.58
N GLU A 4 21.66 -23.65 6.94
CA GLU A 4 21.60 -23.46 5.50
C GLU A 4 22.52 -22.30 5.15
N ALA A 5 23.52 -22.56 4.31
CA ALA A 5 24.43 -21.53 3.85
C ALA A 5 23.64 -20.44 3.14
N LEU A 6 23.96 -19.17 3.43
CA LEU A 6 23.26 -18.04 2.87
C LEU A 6 23.28 -18.07 1.34
N PRO A 7 22.14 -17.85 0.66
CA PRO A 7 22.15 -17.71 -0.78
C PRO A 7 23.14 -16.64 -1.23
N THR A 8 24.08 -17.00 -2.10
CA THR A 8 25.07 -16.05 -2.63
C THR A 8 24.43 -15.15 -3.67
N VAL A 9 24.64 -13.83 -3.55
CA VAL A 9 24.22 -12.85 -4.56
C VAL A 9 25.37 -12.56 -5.53
N PRO A 10 25.10 -12.34 -6.84
CA PRO A 10 26.14 -12.11 -7.85
C PRO A 10 27.01 -10.88 -7.57
N VAL A 11 26.39 -9.79 -7.10
CA VAL A 11 27.06 -8.57 -6.64
C VAL A 11 26.40 -8.04 -5.36
N PRO A 12 27.12 -7.29 -4.52
CA PRO A 12 26.51 -6.58 -3.39
C PRO A 12 25.39 -5.64 -3.82
N LEU A 13 24.43 -5.39 -2.93
CA LEU A 13 23.24 -4.57 -3.21
C LEU A 13 23.53 -3.17 -3.80
N PRO A 14 24.55 -2.41 -3.32
CA PRO A 14 24.90 -1.13 -3.95
C PRO A 14 25.33 -1.24 -5.42
N GLY A 15 25.88 -2.38 -5.84
CA GLY A 15 26.31 -2.62 -7.23
C GLY A 15 25.23 -3.19 -8.15
N LEU A 16 24.02 -3.44 -7.64
CA LEU A 16 22.96 -4.13 -8.38
C LEU A 16 22.50 -3.32 -9.60
N VAL A 17 22.31 -2.01 -9.47
CA VAL A 17 21.85 -1.15 -10.58
C VAL A 17 22.83 -1.22 -11.75
N LYS A 18 24.12 -1.07 -11.46
CA LYS A 18 25.20 -1.19 -12.44
C LYS A 18 25.28 -2.59 -13.06
N HIS A 19 25.11 -3.63 -12.26
CA HIS A 19 25.08 -5.01 -12.75
C HIS A 19 23.92 -5.24 -13.72
N ILE A 20 22.73 -4.71 -13.42
CA ILE A 20 21.59 -4.74 -14.34
C ILE A 20 21.95 -3.98 -15.62
N ALA A 21 22.47 -2.76 -15.55
CA ALA A 21 22.82 -1.96 -16.72
C ALA A 21 23.83 -2.66 -17.66
N GLN A 22 24.77 -3.44 -17.10
CA GLN A 22 25.77 -4.20 -17.85
C GLN A 22 25.20 -5.45 -18.56
N HIS A 23 24.02 -5.92 -18.18
CA HIS A 23 23.38 -7.11 -18.74
C HIS A 23 22.02 -6.77 -19.40
N PRO A 24 22.00 -5.97 -20.48
CA PRO A 24 20.75 -5.49 -21.08
C PRO A 24 19.94 -6.59 -21.76
N LYS A 25 20.58 -7.67 -22.22
CA LYS A 25 19.94 -8.78 -22.93
C LYS A 25 19.45 -9.90 -22.01
N THR A 26 19.92 -9.95 -20.76
CA THR A 26 19.49 -10.98 -19.81
C THR A 26 18.12 -10.62 -19.24
N PRO A 27 17.15 -11.57 -19.22
CA PRO A 27 15.84 -11.34 -18.62
C PRO A 27 15.95 -10.83 -17.18
N MET A 28 15.12 -9.85 -16.81
CA MET A 28 15.17 -9.26 -15.47
C MET A 28 14.89 -10.30 -14.38
N MET A 29 14.02 -11.27 -14.64
CA MET A 29 13.74 -12.35 -13.70
C MET A 29 14.97 -13.19 -13.37
N GLU A 30 15.82 -13.48 -14.35
CA GLU A 30 17.05 -14.27 -14.16
C GLU A 30 18.08 -13.48 -13.34
N LEU A 31 18.26 -12.20 -13.64
CA LEU A 31 19.18 -11.32 -12.90
C LEU A 31 18.78 -11.19 -11.41
N LEU A 32 17.47 -11.16 -11.13
CA LEU A 32 16.94 -10.90 -9.79
C LEU A 32 16.60 -12.16 -9.00
N GLU A 33 16.60 -13.35 -9.63
CA GLU A 33 16.31 -14.62 -8.96
C GLU A 33 17.22 -14.88 -7.73
N PRO A 34 18.56 -14.67 -7.80
CA PRO A 34 19.42 -14.84 -6.63
C PRO A 34 19.03 -13.91 -5.46
N TYR A 35 18.65 -12.67 -5.76
CA TYR A 35 18.22 -11.69 -4.77
C TYR A 35 16.85 -12.04 -4.17
N ARG A 36 15.93 -12.59 -4.96
CA ARG A 36 14.64 -13.09 -4.46
C ARG A 36 14.83 -14.28 -3.50
N LYS A 37 15.74 -15.20 -3.82
CA LYS A 37 16.10 -16.33 -2.93
C LYS A 37 16.75 -15.83 -1.63
N TYR A 38 17.66 -14.88 -1.74
CA TYR A 38 18.28 -14.21 -0.59
C TYR A 38 17.24 -13.53 0.32
N GLU A 39 16.35 -12.72 -0.25
CA GLU A 39 15.26 -12.06 0.49
C GLU A 39 14.32 -13.07 1.16
N ALA A 40 14.00 -14.19 0.49
CA ALA A 40 13.15 -15.24 1.07
C ALA A 40 13.79 -15.87 2.33
N HIS A 41 15.10 -16.12 2.29
CA HIS A 41 15.85 -16.62 3.45
C HIS A 41 15.91 -15.57 4.58
N LEU A 42 16.14 -14.29 4.25
CA LEU A 42 16.10 -13.21 5.24
C LEU A 42 14.73 -13.07 5.91
N ARG A 43 13.64 -13.22 5.14
CA ARG A 43 12.27 -13.20 5.68
C ARG A 43 12.05 -14.32 6.70
N GLN A 44 12.59 -15.51 6.44
CA GLN A 44 12.56 -16.63 7.40
C GLN A 44 13.38 -16.30 8.65
N ALA A 45 14.58 -15.74 8.49
CA ALA A 45 15.43 -15.33 9.61
C ALA A 45 14.74 -14.27 10.50
N PHE A 46 14.15 -13.22 9.91
CA PHE A 46 13.37 -12.22 10.65
C PHE A 46 12.17 -12.82 11.41
N ALA A 47 11.60 -13.93 10.92
CA ALA A 47 10.46 -14.60 11.56
C ALA A 47 10.86 -15.61 12.64
N GLN A 48 12.00 -16.31 12.46
CA GLN A 48 12.35 -17.50 13.26
C GLN A 48 13.62 -17.33 14.10
N ASP A 49 14.58 -16.51 13.66
CA ASP A 49 15.89 -16.33 14.30
C ASP A 49 16.26 -14.85 14.33
N THR A 50 15.58 -14.11 15.18
CA THR A 50 15.76 -12.65 15.23
C THR A 50 17.12 -12.23 15.80
N GLY A 51 17.90 -13.16 16.37
CA GLY A 51 19.25 -12.93 16.91
C GLY A 51 20.38 -13.19 15.90
N ASN A 52 20.03 -13.58 14.67
CA ASN A 52 20.99 -13.90 13.62
C ASN A 52 21.91 -12.71 13.30
N GLU A 53 23.22 -12.98 13.14
CA GLU A 53 24.22 -11.94 12.91
C GLU A 53 24.00 -11.14 11.63
N LEU A 54 23.36 -11.74 10.62
CA LEU A 54 23.01 -11.07 9.36
C LEU A 54 22.04 -9.91 9.56
N LEU A 55 21.16 -10.02 10.54
CA LEU A 55 20.11 -9.03 10.80
C LEU A 55 20.65 -7.81 11.56
N ARG A 56 21.95 -7.82 11.94
CA ARG A 56 22.62 -6.68 12.56
C ARG A 56 22.87 -5.54 11.57
N ASP A 57 23.00 -5.85 10.27
CA ASP A 57 23.08 -4.82 9.25
C ASP A 57 21.67 -4.27 8.97
N PRO A 58 21.38 -2.99 9.31
CA PRO A 58 20.06 -2.40 9.08
C PRO A 58 19.72 -2.30 7.59
N TYR A 59 20.71 -2.40 6.70
CA TYR A 59 20.57 -2.29 5.25
C TYR A 59 20.75 -3.62 4.49
N VAL A 60 20.73 -4.76 5.21
CA VAL A 60 21.00 -6.11 4.68
C VAL A 60 20.21 -6.48 3.42
N ASN A 61 19.01 -5.92 3.21
CA ASN A 61 18.15 -6.22 2.05
C ASN A 61 17.72 -4.99 1.25
N VAL A 62 18.35 -3.84 1.48
CA VAL A 62 17.92 -2.60 0.82
C VAL A 62 19.10 -1.88 0.18
N LEU A 63 18.83 -1.18 -0.90
CA LEU A 63 19.81 -0.37 -1.62
C LEU A 63 19.31 1.08 -1.76
N PRO A 64 20.22 2.07 -1.70
CA PRO A 64 19.88 3.47 -1.95
C PRO A 64 19.58 3.69 -3.44
N LEU A 65 18.54 4.47 -3.75
CA LEU A 65 18.13 4.75 -5.13
C LEU A 65 18.81 5.98 -5.73
N PHE A 66 19.07 7.02 -4.93
CA PHE A 66 19.67 8.26 -5.41
C PHE A 66 21.19 8.26 -5.22
N THR A 67 21.88 7.60 -6.15
CA THR A 67 23.34 7.45 -6.23
C THR A 67 23.88 7.91 -7.60
N GLU A 68 25.17 7.71 -7.87
CA GLU A 68 25.76 7.92 -9.20
C GLU A 68 25.13 7.04 -10.31
N ASP A 69 24.59 5.88 -9.92
CA ASP A 69 23.97 4.92 -10.84
C ASP A 69 22.46 5.21 -11.07
N THR A 70 21.88 6.26 -10.48
CA THR A 70 20.43 6.58 -10.60
C THR A 70 19.97 6.66 -12.05
N GLN A 71 20.81 7.22 -12.92
CA GLN A 71 20.53 7.40 -14.35
C GLN A 71 20.36 6.08 -15.11
N ASP A 72 20.89 4.97 -14.57
CA ASP A 72 20.81 3.64 -15.17
C ASP A 72 19.55 2.87 -14.74
N ILE A 73 18.76 3.43 -13.83
CA ILE A 73 17.45 2.90 -13.42
C ILE A 73 16.42 3.25 -14.51
N LYS A 74 16.50 2.50 -15.61
CA LYS A 74 15.69 2.67 -16.82
C LYS A 74 14.66 1.56 -16.98
N ILE A 75 13.59 1.90 -17.68
CA ILE A 75 12.54 0.95 -18.05
C ILE A 75 13.12 -0.09 -19.01
N ARG A 76 12.87 -1.37 -18.71
CA ARG A 76 13.01 -2.50 -19.62
C ARG A 76 11.62 -2.89 -20.06
N ALA A 77 11.16 -2.26 -21.14
CA ALA A 77 9.80 -2.41 -21.60
C ALA A 77 9.57 -3.79 -22.22
N ARG A 78 8.33 -4.25 -22.12
CA ARG A 78 7.90 -5.52 -22.67
C ARG A 78 7.66 -5.40 -24.17
N ASN A 79 8.16 -6.35 -24.97
CA ASN A 79 7.88 -6.41 -26.40
C ASN A 79 6.62 -7.25 -26.67
N ILE A 80 5.45 -6.62 -26.52
CA ILE A 80 4.14 -7.26 -26.65
C ILE A 80 3.94 -7.88 -28.04
N GLU A 81 4.48 -7.30 -29.10
CA GLU A 81 4.29 -7.82 -30.46
C GLU A 81 5.00 -9.17 -30.66
N SER A 82 6.14 -9.36 -30.01
CA SER A 82 6.93 -10.60 -30.07
C SER A 82 6.42 -11.74 -29.17
N GLU A 83 5.54 -11.43 -28.21
CA GLU A 83 5.05 -12.41 -27.24
C GLU A 83 4.00 -13.36 -27.81
N SER A 84 4.08 -14.64 -27.43
CA SER A 84 3.05 -15.62 -27.72
C SER A 84 1.73 -15.29 -27.02
N LYS A 85 0.62 -15.90 -27.49
CA LYS A 85 -0.69 -15.70 -26.87
C LYS A 85 -0.72 -16.27 -25.44
N GLU A 86 -0.02 -17.38 -25.22
CA GLU A 86 0.12 -18.03 -23.92
C GLU A 86 0.82 -17.09 -22.93
N GLU A 87 1.93 -16.47 -23.33
CA GLU A 87 2.68 -15.56 -22.46
C GLU A 87 1.85 -14.31 -22.11
N LYS A 88 1.17 -13.72 -23.09
CA LYS A 88 0.23 -12.60 -22.83
C LYS A 88 -0.87 -12.97 -21.85
N SER A 89 -1.35 -14.21 -21.90
CA SER A 89 -2.44 -14.68 -21.04
C SER A 89 -2.05 -14.83 -19.57
N ARG A 90 -0.74 -14.88 -19.24
CA ARG A 90 -0.19 -14.95 -17.87
C ARG A 90 -0.21 -13.63 -17.12
N TYR A 91 -0.37 -12.52 -17.82
CA TYR A 91 -0.51 -11.20 -17.22
C TYR A 91 -1.95 -10.97 -16.77
N ILE A 92 -2.11 -10.38 -15.59
CA ILE A 92 -3.38 -9.94 -15.00
C ILE A 92 -3.33 -8.42 -14.89
N MET A 93 -4.44 -7.76 -15.23
CA MET A 93 -4.51 -6.29 -15.30
C MET A 93 -3.41 -5.71 -16.20
N PRO A 94 -3.29 -6.19 -17.46
CA PRO A 94 -2.23 -5.73 -18.35
C PRO A 94 -2.34 -4.23 -18.60
N LEU A 95 -1.20 -3.55 -18.59
CA LEU A 95 -1.18 -2.09 -18.79
C LEU A 95 -1.59 -1.72 -20.22
N PRO A 96 -2.47 -0.72 -20.39
CA PRO A 96 -2.77 -0.17 -21.71
C PRO A 96 -1.57 0.62 -22.25
N ALA A 97 -1.52 0.83 -23.57
CA ALA A 97 -0.34 1.38 -24.25
C ALA A 97 0.04 2.78 -23.74
N GLU A 98 -0.95 3.58 -23.32
CA GLU A 98 -0.79 4.97 -22.88
C GLU A 98 -0.11 5.08 -21.50
N ILE A 99 -0.18 4.01 -20.69
CA ILE A 99 0.39 3.97 -19.33
C ILE A 99 1.73 3.22 -19.33
N ARG A 100 2.02 2.44 -20.37
CA ARG A 100 3.33 1.78 -20.54
C ARG A 100 4.40 2.82 -20.82
N ARG A 101 5.49 2.73 -20.06
CA ARG A 101 6.63 3.62 -20.23
C ARG A 101 7.50 3.11 -21.37
N PRO A 102 8.05 4.01 -22.21
CA PRO A 102 8.94 3.62 -23.29
C PRO A 102 10.17 2.88 -22.77
N ASP A 103 10.69 1.94 -23.55
CA ASP A 103 11.97 1.28 -23.25
C ASP A 103 13.10 2.31 -23.11
N GLY A 104 13.98 2.11 -22.13
CA GLY A 104 15.10 3.01 -21.85
C GLY A 104 14.73 4.34 -21.19
N SER A 105 13.44 4.65 -21.02
CA SER A 105 13.00 5.85 -20.29
C SER A 105 13.28 5.72 -18.78
N PRO A 106 13.36 6.82 -18.02
CA PRO A 106 13.49 6.77 -16.57
C PRO A 106 12.42 5.89 -15.90
N ALA A 107 12.83 4.92 -15.07
CA ALA A 107 11.88 4.10 -14.29
C ALA A 107 11.43 4.79 -12.99
N ILE A 108 12.25 5.72 -12.49
CA ILE A 108 12.00 6.56 -11.32
C ILE A 108 12.38 8.01 -11.63
N VAL A 109 11.95 8.96 -10.80
CA VAL A 109 12.44 10.34 -10.84
C VAL A 109 13.97 10.37 -10.72
N GLN A 110 14.61 11.32 -11.39
CA GLN A 110 16.06 11.25 -11.64
C GLN A 110 16.90 11.97 -10.57
N SER A 111 16.28 12.58 -9.57
CA SER A 111 17.01 13.22 -8.47
C SER A 111 16.24 13.17 -7.15
N LEU A 112 16.99 13.10 -6.04
CA LEU A 112 16.42 13.17 -4.70
C LEU A 112 15.62 14.46 -4.48
N LYS A 113 16.07 15.59 -5.05
CA LYS A 113 15.39 16.88 -4.95
C LYS A 113 14.02 16.85 -5.63
N GLU A 114 13.92 16.18 -6.78
CA GLU A 114 12.64 15.99 -7.47
C GLU A 114 11.70 15.12 -6.64
N PHE A 115 12.20 14.00 -6.10
CA PHE A 115 11.44 13.15 -5.18
C PHE A 115 10.93 13.94 -3.96
N GLN A 116 11.81 14.68 -3.27
CA GLN A 116 11.44 15.46 -2.08
C GLN A 116 10.38 16.52 -2.39
N ARG A 117 10.48 17.18 -3.56
CA ARG A 117 9.45 18.11 -4.03
C ARG A 117 8.11 17.39 -4.26
N ASN A 118 8.13 16.22 -4.90
CA ASN A 118 6.92 15.43 -5.13
C ASN A 118 6.30 14.95 -3.81
N PHE A 119 7.12 14.45 -2.89
CA PHE A 119 6.70 13.98 -1.56
C PHE A 119 6.14 15.11 -0.69
N SER A 120 6.74 16.29 -0.72
CA SER A 120 6.23 17.49 -0.05
C SER A 120 4.87 17.92 -0.59
N VAL A 121 4.64 17.87 -1.91
CA VAL A 121 3.32 18.17 -2.49
C VAL A 121 2.31 17.08 -2.16
N PHE A 122 2.69 15.81 -2.26
CA PHE A 122 1.84 14.67 -1.95
C PHE A 122 1.32 14.70 -0.51
N SER A 123 2.19 15.02 0.45
CA SER A 123 1.88 15.09 1.88
C SER A 123 1.36 16.46 2.34
N GLU A 124 1.12 17.41 1.44
CA GLU A 124 0.76 18.80 1.79
C GLU A 124 1.73 19.45 2.78
N SER A 125 3.01 19.04 2.73
CA SER A 125 4.08 19.49 3.64
C SER A 125 3.81 19.22 5.13
N SER A 126 2.86 18.33 5.46
CA SER A 126 2.53 17.95 6.83
C SER A 126 3.69 17.30 7.61
N LEU A 127 4.73 16.84 6.90
CA LEU A 127 5.93 16.23 7.47
C LEU A 127 7.18 17.14 7.39
N ALA A 128 7.02 18.43 7.09
CA ALA A 128 8.15 19.34 6.89
C ALA A 128 9.03 19.50 8.14
N GLU A 129 8.42 19.49 9.33
CA GLU A 129 9.10 19.68 10.63
C GLU A 129 9.45 18.35 11.33
N LEU A 130 9.30 17.22 10.64
CA LEU A 130 9.49 15.89 11.22
C LEU A 130 10.98 15.61 11.47
N ASN A 131 11.32 15.15 12.67
CA ASN A 131 12.59 14.47 12.92
C ASN A 131 12.52 13.01 12.43
N TRP A 132 13.33 12.67 11.43
CA TRP A 132 13.35 11.37 10.78
C TRP A 132 14.16 10.28 11.50
N ASP A 133 14.80 10.59 12.63
CA ASP A 133 15.49 9.58 13.43
C ASP A 133 14.50 8.47 13.87
N ASN A 134 14.88 7.20 13.62
CA ASN A 134 14.10 6.00 13.96
C ASN A 134 12.69 5.90 13.33
N VAL A 135 12.41 6.70 12.29
CA VAL A 135 11.15 6.66 11.56
C VAL A 135 11.38 6.75 10.05
N VAL A 136 10.63 5.99 9.27
CA VAL A 136 10.61 6.11 7.81
C VAL A 136 9.18 6.21 7.29
N ALA A 137 8.99 6.94 6.21
CA ALA A 137 7.80 6.79 5.37
C ALA A 137 8.04 5.60 4.44
N ALA A 138 7.05 4.75 4.20
CA ALA A 138 7.24 3.60 3.32
C ALA A 138 5.97 3.21 2.55
N GLY A 139 6.12 2.36 1.54
CA GLY A 139 4.99 1.84 0.77
C GLY A 139 4.45 2.88 -0.20
N SER A 140 3.11 2.98 -0.29
CA SER A 140 2.46 3.75 -1.36
C SER A 140 2.84 5.22 -1.42
N SER A 141 3.06 5.88 -0.28
CA SER A 141 3.39 7.31 -0.22
C SER A 141 4.74 7.61 -0.87
N VAL A 142 5.73 6.74 -0.64
CA VAL A 142 7.06 6.83 -1.24
C VAL A 142 7.02 6.40 -2.70
N VAL A 143 6.39 5.27 -3.01
CA VAL A 143 6.34 4.75 -4.39
C VAL A 143 5.65 5.74 -5.32
N ASN A 144 4.51 6.29 -4.93
CA ASN A 144 3.76 7.21 -5.78
C ASN A 144 4.57 8.45 -6.17
N THR A 145 5.43 8.92 -5.27
CA THR A 145 6.21 10.15 -5.45
C THR A 145 7.58 9.89 -6.08
N LEU A 146 8.01 8.63 -6.09
CA LEU A 146 9.19 8.11 -6.77
C LEU A 146 8.97 7.88 -8.28
N LEU A 147 7.74 7.57 -8.68
CA LEU A 147 7.41 7.33 -10.09
C LEU A 147 7.45 8.63 -10.92
N PRO A 148 7.92 8.58 -12.17
CA PRO A 148 7.87 9.73 -13.07
C PRO A 148 6.44 10.24 -13.25
N VAL A 149 6.29 11.57 -13.13
CA VAL A 149 5.01 12.25 -13.31
C VAL A 149 4.85 12.64 -14.79
N PRO A 150 3.68 12.45 -15.41
CA PRO A 150 3.43 12.92 -16.77
C PRO A 150 3.75 14.41 -16.94
N ASP A 151 4.33 14.76 -18.09
CA ASP A 151 4.80 16.12 -18.39
C ASP A 151 3.70 17.20 -18.30
N GLU A 152 2.44 16.81 -18.50
CA GLU A 152 1.28 17.69 -18.35
C GLU A 152 1.10 18.21 -16.91
N TYR A 153 1.44 17.40 -15.90
CA TYR A 153 1.29 17.76 -14.48
C TYR A 153 2.61 18.22 -13.83
N ASN A 154 3.77 17.89 -14.41
CA ASN A 154 5.06 18.15 -13.78
C ASN A 154 5.51 19.63 -13.81
N ARG A 155 4.82 20.49 -14.58
CA ARG A 155 5.23 21.89 -14.82
C ARG A 155 5.07 22.83 -13.63
N SER A 156 4.15 22.53 -12.71
CA SER A 156 3.86 23.42 -11.58
C SER A 156 3.42 22.65 -10.33
N LYS A 157 3.55 23.26 -9.15
CA LYS A 157 2.99 22.69 -7.92
C LYS A 157 1.48 22.46 -8.02
N ARG A 158 0.75 23.32 -8.75
CA ARG A 158 -0.69 23.15 -8.97
C ARG A 158 -1.00 21.89 -9.80
N GLY A 159 -0.24 21.66 -10.88
CA GLY A 159 -0.36 20.45 -11.70
C GLY A 159 -0.05 19.18 -10.90
N LEU A 160 1.01 19.20 -10.09
CA LEU A 160 1.33 18.07 -9.20
C LEU A 160 0.22 17.79 -8.17
N ARG A 161 -0.40 18.84 -7.61
CA ARG A 161 -1.52 18.68 -6.68
C ARG A 161 -2.72 18.04 -7.36
N GLU A 162 -3.09 18.52 -8.55
CA GLU A 162 -4.16 17.92 -9.36
C GLU A 162 -3.86 16.44 -9.62
N PHE A 163 -2.63 16.12 -10.04
CA PHE A 163 -2.22 14.74 -10.29
C PHE A 163 -2.37 13.86 -9.05
N TYR A 164 -1.77 14.22 -7.91
CA TYR A 164 -1.76 13.34 -6.74
C TYR A 164 -3.09 13.29 -5.99
N HIS A 165 -3.77 14.43 -5.84
CA HIS A 165 -4.96 14.56 -4.99
C HIS A 165 -6.28 14.30 -5.73
N GLU A 166 -6.29 14.36 -7.06
CA GLU A 166 -7.52 14.18 -7.84
C GLU A 166 -7.47 12.97 -8.77
N LYS A 167 -6.31 12.62 -9.33
CA LYS A 167 -6.20 11.61 -10.41
C LYS A 167 -5.51 10.31 -10.01
N PHE A 168 -4.27 10.40 -9.52
CA PHE A 168 -3.37 9.25 -9.40
C PHE A 168 -3.59 8.43 -8.12
N SER A 169 -3.80 9.10 -6.99
CA SER A 169 -3.95 8.42 -5.70
C SER A 169 -4.70 9.27 -4.67
N PRO A 170 -5.97 9.64 -4.95
CA PRO A 170 -6.71 10.58 -4.12
C PRO A 170 -7.05 10.03 -2.73
N ALA A 171 -7.19 8.71 -2.56
CA ALA A 171 -7.56 8.07 -1.29
C ALA A 171 -6.36 7.61 -0.42
N SER A 172 -5.13 7.80 -0.90
CA SER A 172 -3.94 7.27 -0.23
C SER A 172 -3.51 8.07 0.99
N ASP A 173 -3.12 7.35 2.04
CA ASP A 173 -2.56 7.87 3.28
C ASP A 173 -1.01 7.91 3.21
N VAL A 174 -0.38 8.52 4.22
CA VAL A 174 1.07 8.49 4.42
C VAL A 174 1.41 7.55 5.58
N ASP A 175 1.98 6.39 5.27
CA ASP A 175 2.36 5.40 6.26
C ASP A 175 3.77 5.65 6.80
N LEU A 176 3.88 5.79 8.13
CA LEU A 176 5.12 5.90 8.90
C LEU A 176 5.37 4.62 9.70
N PHE A 177 6.63 4.19 9.71
CA PHE A 177 7.09 2.99 10.39
C PHE A 177 8.22 3.34 11.35
N LEU A 178 8.11 2.84 12.58
CA LEU A 178 9.11 3.03 13.62
C LEU A 178 10.05 1.82 13.66
N TYR A 179 11.35 2.09 13.83
CA TYR A 179 12.36 1.04 13.93
C TYR A 179 13.43 1.36 14.98
N ASP A 180 14.01 0.30 15.55
CA ASP A 180 15.10 0.39 16.53
C ASP A 180 14.74 1.26 17.75
N LEU A 181 13.58 0.99 18.34
CA LEU A 181 13.06 1.67 19.54
C LEU A 181 12.51 0.65 20.54
N THR A 182 12.53 1.00 21.83
CA THR A 182 11.69 0.32 22.83
C THR A 182 10.25 0.81 22.74
N GLU A 183 9.33 0.13 23.43
CA GLU A 183 7.92 0.54 23.46
C GLU A 183 7.74 1.95 24.05
N GLU A 184 8.47 2.27 25.13
CA GLU A 184 8.43 3.59 25.78
C GLU A 184 8.97 4.68 24.85
N GLN A 185 10.08 4.40 24.16
CA GLN A 185 10.66 5.32 23.19
C GLN A 185 9.74 5.51 21.98
N ALA A 186 9.08 4.46 21.51
CA ALA A 186 8.11 4.54 20.42
C ALA A 186 6.89 5.40 20.81
N ILE A 187 6.42 5.32 22.06
CA ILE A 187 5.36 6.18 22.57
C ILE A 187 5.79 7.65 22.54
N GLU A 188 6.98 7.98 23.04
CA GLU A 188 7.50 9.35 22.98
C GLU A 188 7.71 9.82 21.54
N LYS A 189 8.16 8.93 20.65
CA LYS A 189 8.31 9.22 19.23
C LYS A 189 6.98 9.54 18.55
N ILE A 190 5.91 8.80 18.88
CA ILE A 190 4.55 9.09 18.37
C ILE A 190 4.08 10.47 18.83
N LYS A 191 4.33 10.85 20.09
CA LYS A 191 3.98 12.19 20.60
C LYS A 191 4.77 13.28 19.89
N GLU A 192 6.07 13.05 19.68
CA GLU A 192 6.92 13.96 18.91
C GLU A 192 6.36 14.15 17.50
N ILE A 193 6.09 13.06 16.77
CA ILE A 193 5.51 13.10 15.41
C ILE A 193 4.21 13.92 15.40
N GLU A 194 3.29 13.64 16.33
CA GLU A 194 2.03 14.35 16.44
C GLU A 194 2.22 15.86 16.65
N THR A 195 3.14 16.24 17.54
CA THR A 195 3.46 17.65 17.82
C THR A 195 4.05 18.32 16.58
N ARG A 196 5.00 17.68 15.89
CA ARG A 196 5.61 18.25 14.67
C ARG A 196 4.62 18.39 13.53
N VAL A 197 3.73 17.43 13.35
CA VAL A 197 2.65 17.51 12.34
C VAL A 197 1.67 18.63 12.69
N ARG A 198 1.33 18.78 13.98
CA ARG A 198 0.48 19.86 14.46
C ARG A 198 1.09 21.23 14.17
N ASP A 199 2.39 21.39 14.44
CA ASP A 199 3.09 22.66 14.24
C ASP A 199 3.29 23.00 12.76
N ALA A 200 3.43 21.98 11.89
CA ALA A 200 3.54 22.16 10.45
C ALA A 200 2.22 22.58 9.76
N LEU A 201 1.07 22.34 10.40
CA LEU A 201 -0.25 22.55 9.82
C LEU A 201 -1.00 23.72 10.48
N LEU A 202 -1.61 24.57 9.67
CA LEU A 202 -2.46 25.66 10.17
C LEU A 202 -3.84 25.17 10.62
N SER A 203 -4.28 24.00 10.14
CA SER A 203 -5.59 23.42 10.43
C SER A 203 -5.54 22.52 11.67
N GLU A 204 -6.66 22.47 12.40
CA GLU A 204 -6.82 21.54 13.52
C GLU A 204 -6.60 20.09 13.08
N ILE A 205 -5.86 19.34 13.91
CA ILE A 205 -5.67 17.89 13.76
C ILE A 205 -6.45 17.14 14.84
N THR A 206 -6.78 15.88 14.55
CA THR A 206 -7.24 14.91 15.54
C THR A 206 -6.48 13.61 15.39
N VAL A 207 -6.43 12.81 16.45
CA VAL A 207 -5.71 11.54 16.46
C VAL A 207 -6.68 10.42 16.72
N VAL A 208 -6.63 9.40 15.87
CA VAL A 208 -7.45 8.20 15.95
C VAL A 208 -6.55 7.00 16.11
N ARG A 209 -6.54 6.37 17.29
CA ARG A 209 -5.80 5.12 17.52
C ARG A 209 -6.68 3.93 17.15
N THR A 210 -6.24 3.11 16.19
CA THR A 210 -6.77 1.77 15.85
C THR A 210 -5.97 0.64 16.53
N LYS A 211 -6.38 -0.63 16.34
CA LYS A 211 -5.64 -1.81 16.85
C LYS A 211 -4.18 -1.87 16.38
N HIS A 212 -3.92 -1.46 15.13
CA HIS A 212 -2.61 -1.64 14.49
C HIS A 212 -1.93 -0.34 14.08
N ALA A 213 -2.60 0.80 14.19
CA ALA A 213 -2.06 2.09 13.77
C ALA A 213 -2.61 3.25 14.60
N VAL A 214 -1.82 4.31 14.75
CA VAL A 214 -2.28 5.63 15.19
C VAL A 214 -2.34 6.54 13.98
N THR A 215 -3.52 7.08 13.68
CA THR A 215 -3.72 7.94 12.51
C THR A 215 -3.92 9.39 12.95
N ILE A 216 -3.07 10.28 12.44
CA ILE A 216 -3.23 11.72 12.57
C ILE A 216 -4.06 12.21 11.37
N CYS A 217 -5.19 12.83 11.66
CA CYS A 217 -6.17 13.26 10.67
C CYS A 217 -6.27 14.78 10.67
N SER A 218 -6.26 15.38 9.49
CA SER A 218 -6.41 16.83 9.30
C SER A 218 -7.51 17.15 8.28
N GLN A 219 -7.60 18.42 7.87
CA GLN A 219 -8.53 18.85 6.83
C GLN A 219 -8.01 18.51 5.43
N TYR A 220 -8.89 18.04 4.56
CA TYR A 220 -8.60 17.88 3.13
C TYR A 220 -8.05 19.18 2.53
N PRO A 221 -6.99 19.15 1.70
CA PRO A 221 -6.37 17.97 1.07
C PRO A 221 -5.20 17.37 1.85
N THR A 222 -4.99 17.74 3.12
CA THR A 222 -3.95 17.13 3.94
C THR A 222 -4.32 15.68 4.23
N ARG A 223 -3.50 14.76 3.71
CA ARG A 223 -3.71 13.31 3.86
C ARG A 223 -3.58 12.88 5.31
N HIS A 224 -4.22 11.77 5.64
CA HIS A 224 -4.01 11.15 6.94
C HIS A 224 -2.59 10.58 7.01
N ILE A 225 -1.96 10.72 8.17
CA ILE A 225 -0.66 10.13 8.47
C ILE A 225 -0.90 8.94 9.39
N GLN A 226 -0.57 7.74 8.94
CA GLN A 226 -0.73 6.50 9.70
C GLN A 226 0.61 6.07 10.27
N ILE A 227 0.73 6.03 11.60
CA ILE A 227 1.89 5.46 12.28
C ILE A 227 1.56 4.01 12.63
N VAL A 228 2.27 3.08 12.01
CA VAL A 228 2.11 1.63 12.27
C VAL A 228 2.66 1.30 13.66
N LEU A 229 1.86 0.60 14.48
CA LEU A 229 2.21 0.32 15.88
C LEU A 229 3.19 -0.84 16.07
N ARG A 230 3.44 -1.64 15.02
CA ARG A 230 4.52 -2.63 15.07
C ARG A 230 5.86 -1.91 15.03
N ILE A 231 6.72 -2.20 16.01
CA ILE A 231 8.10 -1.75 16.04
C ILE A 231 8.95 -2.77 15.30
N TYR A 232 9.82 -2.29 14.42
CA TYR A 232 10.74 -3.11 13.63
C TYR A 232 12.17 -2.94 14.12
N LYS A 233 13.07 -3.86 13.76
CA LYS A 233 14.50 -3.76 14.07
C LYS A 233 15.23 -2.82 13.11
N SER A 234 14.82 -2.78 11.85
CA SER A 234 15.48 -1.98 10.82
C SER A 234 14.58 -1.68 9.63
N VAL A 235 15.02 -0.77 8.76
CA VAL A 235 14.39 -0.48 7.46
C VAL A 235 14.32 -1.74 6.59
N SER A 236 15.33 -2.61 6.64
CA SER A 236 15.32 -3.89 5.94
C SER A 236 14.20 -4.82 6.43
N GLU A 237 13.92 -4.89 7.73
CA GLU A 237 12.80 -5.70 8.23
C GLU A 237 11.46 -5.18 7.70
N ILE A 238 11.26 -3.85 7.74
CA ILE A 238 10.03 -3.20 7.25
C ILE A 238 9.77 -3.59 5.79
N LEU A 239 10.75 -3.37 4.91
CA LEU A 239 10.58 -3.58 3.47
C LEU A 239 10.54 -5.06 3.08
N THR A 240 11.28 -5.93 3.79
CA THR A 240 11.22 -7.40 3.57
C THR A 240 9.86 -7.98 3.98
N GLY A 241 9.18 -7.32 4.93
CA GLY A 241 7.83 -7.67 5.35
C GLY A 241 6.76 -7.43 4.29
N PHE A 242 7.00 -6.53 3.33
CA PHE A 242 6.00 -6.17 2.32
C PHE A 242 5.69 -7.31 1.35
N ASP A 243 4.41 -7.40 1.01
CA ASP A 243 3.81 -8.44 0.18
C ASP A 243 3.97 -8.15 -1.32
N ILE A 244 3.66 -6.93 -1.76
CA ILE A 244 3.77 -6.48 -3.15
C ILE A 244 5.21 -6.06 -3.47
N ASP A 245 5.76 -6.57 -4.59
CA ASP A 245 7.12 -6.25 -5.05
C ASP A 245 7.36 -4.73 -5.09
N CYS A 246 6.57 -3.98 -5.87
CA CYS A 246 6.79 -2.54 -6.08
C CYS A 246 6.62 -1.68 -4.82
N SER A 247 5.98 -2.20 -3.77
CA SER A 247 5.75 -1.44 -2.53
C SER A 247 7.00 -1.28 -1.68
N GLY A 248 8.05 -2.07 -1.94
CA GLY A 248 9.28 -2.14 -1.14
C GLY A 248 10.20 -0.94 -1.28
N ALA A 249 9.72 0.27 -0.94
CA ALA A 249 10.53 1.48 -0.82
C ALA A 249 10.22 2.25 0.47
N ALA A 250 11.26 2.87 1.03
CA ALA A 250 11.19 3.70 2.24
C ALA A 250 12.03 4.96 2.10
N TYR A 251 11.58 6.05 2.71
CA TYR A 251 12.27 7.34 2.80
C TYR A 251 12.55 7.68 4.28
N ASP A 252 13.81 7.99 4.59
CA ASP A 252 14.30 8.28 5.94
C ASP A 252 14.57 9.79 6.17
N GLY A 253 13.99 10.66 5.34
CA GLY A 253 14.29 12.10 5.39
C GLY A 253 15.55 12.54 4.64
N LYS A 254 16.41 11.60 4.21
CA LYS A 254 17.69 11.89 3.54
C LYS A 254 17.89 11.09 2.25
N GLN A 255 17.42 9.85 2.20
CA GLN A 255 17.62 8.92 1.11
C GLN A 255 16.38 8.05 0.93
N VAL A 256 16.17 7.55 -0.29
CA VAL A 256 15.15 6.53 -0.57
C VAL A 256 15.85 5.19 -0.74
N TYR A 257 15.45 4.23 0.05
CA TYR A 257 15.90 2.85 -0.05
C TYR A 257 14.80 2.00 -0.69
N CYS A 258 15.19 0.98 -1.46
CA CYS A 258 14.26 -0.03 -1.94
C CYS A 258 14.85 -1.44 -1.82
N THR A 259 14.00 -2.46 -1.96
CA THR A 259 14.47 -3.84 -2.12
C THR A 259 14.84 -4.13 -3.59
N PRO A 260 15.67 -5.16 -3.87
CA PRO A 260 15.92 -5.62 -5.24
C PRO A 260 14.64 -5.94 -6.02
N ARG A 261 13.65 -6.49 -5.31
CA ARG A 261 12.34 -6.86 -5.83
C ARG A 261 11.52 -5.64 -6.26
N ALA A 262 11.56 -4.57 -5.46
CA ALA A 262 10.94 -3.31 -5.81
C ALA A 262 11.62 -2.63 -7.01
N LEU A 263 12.96 -2.63 -7.04
CA LEU A 263 13.73 -2.13 -8.17
C LEU A 263 13.33 -2.83 -9.48
N GLN A 264 13.22 -4.17 -9.45
CA GLN A 264 12.73 -4.95 -10.57
C GLN A 264 11.37 -4.45 -11.07
N SER A 265 10.41 -4.27 -10.16
CA SER A 265 9.07 -3.79 -10.52
C SER A 265 9.10 -2.38 -11.10
N TYR A 266 9.93 -1.48 -10.59
CA TYR A 266 10.05 -0.14 -11.15
C TYR A 266 10.57 -0.17 -12.59
N MET A 267 11.58 -0.99 -12.86
CA MET A 267 12.19 -1.11 -14.19
C MET A 267 11.32 -1.87 -15.18
N THR A 268 10.46 -2.78 -14.74
CA THR A 268 9.65 -3.63 -15.65
C THR A 268 8.17 -3.25 -15.70
N GLN A 269 7.70 -2.43 -14.75
CA GLN A 269 6.28 -2.20 -14.47
C GLN A 269 5.50 -3.48 -14.11
N ILE A 270 6.15 -4.48 -13.50
CA ILE A 270 5.53 -5.78 -13.18
C ILE A 270 5.60 -6.06 -11.68
N ASN A 271 4.48 -6.48 -11.09
CA ASN A 271 4.42 -7.15 -9.79
C ASN A 271 4.25 -8.66 -10.00
N HIS A 272 5.18 -9.46 -9.48
CA HIS A 272 5.06 -10.91 -9.55
C HIS A 272 4.17 -11.45 -8.43
N ILE A 273 3.32 -12.42 -8.75
CA ILE A 273 2.57 -13.15 -7.73
C ILE A 273 3.53 -14.04 -6.93
N ASP A 274 3.57 -13.80 -5.63
CA ASP A 274 4.35 -14.59 -4.66
C ASP A 274 3.43 -14.99 -3.49
N LEU A 275 2.96 -16.24 -3.53
CA LEU A 275 2.03 -16.76 -2.54
C LEU A 275 2.66 -16.90 -1.15
N SER A 276 4.00 -16.97 -1.05
CA SER A 276 4.70 -17.03 0.24
C SER A 276 4.59 -15.73 1.04
N ARG A 277 4.19 -14.64 0.39
CA ARG A 277 4.05 -13.29 0.97
C ARG A 277 2.61 -12.81 1.06
N ARG A 278 1.66 -13.63 0.61
CA ARG A 278 0.24 -13.27 0.51
C ARG A 278 -0.30 -12.80 1.87
N SER A 279 -0.63 -11.52 1.95
CA SER A 279 -1.33 -10.92 3.07
C SER A 279 -2.86 -10.97 2.87
N PRO A 280 -3.68 -10.71 3.91
CA PRO A 280 -5.13 -10.64 3.76
C PRO A 280 -5.63 -9.63 2.70
N SER A 281 -4.87 -8.57 2.45
CA SER A 281 -5.21 -7.52 1.48
C SER A 281 -4.46 -7.64 0.15
N TYR A 282 -3.73 -8.74 -0.07
CA TYR A 282 -2.80 -8.89 -1.20
C TYR A 282 -3.45 -8.64 -2.56
N GLU A 283 -4.61 -9.22 -2.84
CA GLU A 283 -5.28 -9.03 -4.14
C GLU A 283 -5.80 -7.61 -4.35
N ASN A 284 -6.33 -6.96 -3.30
CA ASN A 284 -6.72 -5.56 -3.39
C ASN A 284 -5.50 -4.67 -3.60
N ARG A 285 -4.38 -4.96 -2.93
CA ARG A 285 -3.13 -4.20 -3.11
C ARG A 285 -2.55 -4.39 -4.52
N LEU A 286 -2.63 -5.59 -5.10
CA LEU A 286 -2.25 -5.80 -6.51
C LEU A 286 -3.11 -4.94 -7.45
N SER A 287 -4.43 -4.91 -7.26
CA SER A 287 -5.35 -4.02 -7.99
C SER A 287 -4.99 -2.54 -7.81
N LYS A 288 -4.77 -2.11 -6.56
CA LYS A 288 -4.34 -0.74 -6.24
C LYS A 288 -3.09 -0.33 -7.01
N TYR A 289 -2.09 -1.20 -7.09
CA TYR A 289 -0.86 -0.91 -7.83
C TYR A 289 -1.01 -1.05 -9.36
N SER A 290 -2.01 -1.77 -9.88
CA SER A 290 -2.31 -1.74 -11.31
C SER A 290 -2.82 -0.39 -11.79
N HIS A 291 -3.59 0.31 -10.95
CA HIS A 291 -3.98 1.70 -11.21
C HIS A 291 -2.79 2.69 -11.15
N ARG A 292 -1.62 2.25 -10.67
CA ARG A 292 -0.39 3.05 -10.53
C ARG A 292 0.67 2.71 -11.59
N GLY A 293 0.27 1.99 -12.63
CA GLY A 293 1.15 1.63 -13.74
C GLY A 293 2.00 0.40 -13.49
N PHE A 294 1.50 -0.58 -12.72
CA PHE A 294 2.12 -1.90 -12.57
C PHE A 294 1.17 -3.04 -12.95
N GLU A 295 1.47 -3.81 -13.98
CA GLU A 295 0.73 -5.04 -14.26
C GLU A 295 1.14 -6.17 -13.30
N VAL A 296 0.31 -7.21 -13.23
CA VAL A 296 0.56 -8.38 -12.39
C VAL A 296 0.94 -9.56 -13.27
N TYR A 297 1.95 -10.33 -12.86
CA TYR A 297 2.40 -11.50 -13.59
C TYR A 297 2.34 -12.76 -12.74
N TRP A 298 1.76 -13.83 -13.30
CA TRP A 298 1.80 -15.16 -12.72
C TRP A 298 2.12 -16.22 -13.78
N PRO A 299 3.30 -16.87 -13.72
CA PRO A 299 3.69 -17.89 -14.70
C PRO A 299 2.73 -19.09 -14.81
N ASP A 300 2.07 -19.47 -13.71
CA ASP A 300 1.18 -20.65 -13.67
C ASP A 300 -0.29 -20.33 -13.98
N LEU A 301 -0.60 -19.09 -14.39
CA LEU A 301 -1.96 -18.72 -14.75
C LEU A 301 -2.39 -19.38 -16.07
N ASP A 302 -3.42 -20.21 -15.97
CA ASP A 302 -4.12 -20.78 -17.12
C ASP A 302 -5.56 -20.25 -17.17
N ARG A 303 -5.81 -19.36 -18.14
CA ARG A 303 -7.12 -18.71 -18.30
C ARG A 303 -8.22 -19.67 -18.76
N SER A 304 -7.87 -20.81 -19.36
CA SER A 304 -8.86 -21.80 -19.82
C SER A 304 -9.54 -22.54 -18.67
N ARG A 305 -8.91 -22.56 -17.49
CA ARG A 305 -9.40 -23.22 -16.27
C ARG A 305 -10.27 -22.31 -15.39
N ILE A 306 -10.48 -21.06 -15.79
CA ILE A 306 -11.27 -20.09 -15.02
C ILE A 306 -12.76 -20.39 -15.22
N ASP A 307 -13.44 -20.73 -14.12
CA ASP A 307 -14.90 -20.84 -14.09
C ASP A 307 -15.55 -19.46 -14.32
N PRO A 308 -16.33 -19.25 -15.39
CA PRO A 308 -16.98 -17.96 -15.65
C PRO A 308 -17.95 -17.50 -14.56
N THR A 309 -18.42 -18.40 -13.69
CA THR A 309 -19.34 -18.04 -12.59
C THR A 309 -18.69 -17.16 -11.53
N ILE A 310 -17.35 -17.03 -11.49
CA ILE A 310 -16.67 -16.14 -10.53
C ILE A 310 -17.16 -14.70 -10.62
N PHE A 311 -17.55 -14.23 -11.81
CA PHE A 311 -18.03 -12.86 -12.04
C PHE A 311 -19.47 -12.62 -11.54
N GLU A 312 -20.18 -13.69 -11.16
CA GLU A 312 -21.56 -13.62 -10.65
C GLU A 312 -21.64 -13.82 -9.12
N ARG A 313 -20.53 -14.20 -8.48
CA ARG A 313 -20.47 -14.41 -7.03
C ARG A 313 -20.45 -13.07 -6.30
N SER A 314 -20.86 -13.09 -5.02
CA SER A 314 -20.70 -11.93 -4.17
C SER A 314 -19.22 -11.58 -4.06
N PHE A 315 -18.87 -10.35 -4.40
CA PHE A 315 -17.48 -9.87 -4.34
C PHE A 315 -16.88 -10.01 -2.93
N GLN A 316 -17.68 -9.76 -1.90
CA GLN A 316 -17.28 -9.89 -0.49
C GLN A 316 -16.87 -11.33 -0.12
N ARG A 317 -17.45 -12.34 -0.77
CA ARG A 317 -17.16 -13.77 -0.52
C ARG A 317 -16.15 -14.33 -1.52
N THR A 318 -15.64 -13.50 -2.43
CA THR A 318 -14.68 -13.94 -3.45
C THR A 318 -13.27 -13.60 -2.97
N LEU A 319 -12.44 -14.64 -2.84
CA LEU A 319 -11.08 -14.56 -2.28
C LEU A 319 -10.04 -15.06 -3.29
N GLY A 320 -8.77 -14.74 -3.03
CA GLY A 320 -7.65 -15.26 -3.82
C GLY A 320 -7.65 -14.76 -5.27
N LEU A 321 -7.05 -15.54 -6.16
CA LEU A 321 -6.97 -15.22 -7.59
C LEU A 321 -8.33 -14.87 -8.21
N ALA A 322 -9.41 -15.55 -7.81
CA ALA A 322 -10.75 -15.25 -8.32
C ALA A 322 -11.14 -13.80 -8.05
N ARG A 323 -10.78 -13.27 -6.87
CA ARG A 323 -11.03 -11.87 -6.51
C ARG A 323 -10.26 -10.93 -7.42
N LEU A 324 -8.98 -11.20 -7.65
CA LEU A 324 -8.12 -10.41 -8.52
C LEU A 324 -8.64 -10.41 -9.97
N LEU A 325 -9.08 -11.56 -10.48
CA LEU A 325 -9.68 -11.67 -11.82
C LEU A 325 -11.01 -10.92 -11.93
N VAL A 326 -11.82 -10.90 -10.86
CA VAL A 326 -13.02 -10.07 -10.81
C VAL A 326 -12.65 -8.58 -10.86
N LEU A 327 -11.61 -8.14 -10.12
CA LEU A 327 -11.12 -6.77 -10.18
C LEU A 327 -10.55 -6.40 -11.55
N GLU A 328 -9.88 -7.32 -12.24
CA GLU A 328 -9.39 -7.12 -13.62
C GLU A 328 -10.54 -6.79 -14.58
N ARG A 329 -11.64 -7.55 -14.51
CA ARG A 329 -12.76 -7.42 -15.45
C ARG A 329 -13.80 -6.39 -15.03
N LEU A 330 -14.06 -6.27 -13.73
CA LEU A 330 -15.11 -5.47 -13.11
C LEU A 330 -14.53 -4.68 -11.93
N PRO A 331 -13.70 -3.65 -12.22
CA PRO A 331 -12.89 -2.97 -11.20
C PRO A 331 -13.73 -2.18 -10.18
N THR A 332 -14.83 -1.57 -10.61
CA THR A 332 -15.65 -0.71 -9.75
C THR A 332 -16.88 -1.43 -9.17
N SER A 333 -17.34 -0.96 -8.01
CA SER A 333 -18.58 -1.43 -7.37
C SER A 333 -19.76 -1.35 -8.34
N ASN A 334 -19.87 -0.22 -9.05
CA ASN A 334 -20.89 0.02 -10.07
C ASN A 334 -20.80 -0.94 -11.26
N ALA A 335 -19.59 -1.26 -11.75
CA ALA A 335 -19.42 -2.20 -12.85
C ALA A 335 -19.86 -3.62 -12.45
N ARG A 336 -19.51 -4.06 -11.23
CA ARG A 336 -19.95 -5.35 -10.67
C ARG A 336 -21.47 -5.38 -10.51
N ASP A 337 -22.04 -4.32 -9.96
CA ASP A 337 -23.47 -4.18 -9.73
C ASP A 337 -24.27 -4.22 -11.05
N ALA A 338 -23.81 -3.50 -12.07
CA ALA A 338 -24.41 -3.48 -13.41
C ALA A 338 -24.29 -4.83 -14.12
N TYR A 339 -23.14 -5.52 -13.98
CA TYR A 339 -22.94 -6.86 -14.51
C TYR A 339 -23.95 -7.86 -13.91
N LEU A 340 -24.11 -7.84 -12.58
CA LEU A 340 -25.08 -8.69 -11.89
C LEU A 340 -26.52 -8.40 -12.32
N ASP A 341 -26.89 -7.12 -12.47
CA ASP A 341 -28.24 -6.76 -12.89
C ASP A 341 -28.55 -7.24 -14.32
N LYS A 342 -27.59 -7.10 -15.24
CA LYS A 342 -27.71 -7.63 -16.61
C LYS A 342 -27.91 -9.15 -16.61
N ARG A 343 -27.12 -9.88 -15.81
CA ARG A 343 -27.25 -11.35 -15.69
C ARG A 343 -28.58 -11.79 -15.08
N ARG A 344 -29.15 -10.99 -14.18
CA ARG A 344 -30.46 -11.25 -13.59
C ARG A 344 -31.57 -11.00 -14.60
N GLU A 345 -31.47 -9.92 -15.35
CA GLU A 345 -32.40 -9.58 -16.45
C GLU A 345 -32.42 -10.67 -17.53
N GLU A 346 -31.25 -11.15 -17.97
CA GLU A 346 -31.10 -12.30 -18.89
C GLU A 346 -31.79 -13.58 -18.38
N ARG A 347 -31.94 -13.73 -17.05
CA ARG A 347 -32.59 -14.87 -16.37
C ARG A 347 -34.03 -14.58 -15.93
N GLY A 348 -34.61 -13.45 -16.34
CA GLY A 348 -35.97 -13.04 -15.96
C GLY A 348 -36.14 -12.72 -14.46
N ARG A 349 -35.06 -12.39 -13.75
CA ARG A 349 -35.08 -12.02 -12.33
C ARG A 349 -35.06 -10.50 -12.15
N PRO A 350 -35.79 -9.95 -11.17
CA PRO A 350 -35.75 -8.53 -10.89
C PRO A 350 -34.38 -8.08 -10.38
N ARG A 351 -34.06 -6.80 -10.58
CA ARG A 351 -32.86 -6.15 -10.05
C ARG A 351 -32.78 -6.29 -8.52
N LEU A 352 -31.57 -6.29 -7.98
CA LEU A 352 -31.38 -6.31 -6.53
C LEU A 352 -31.71 -4.92 -5.96
N ASP A 353 -32.49 -4.89 -4.88
CA ASP A 353 -32.66 -3.65 -4.12
C ASP A 353 -31.38 -3.38 -3.33
N ARG A 354 -30.67 -2.32 -3.73
CA ARG A 354 -29.42 -1.86 -3.11
C ARG A 354 -29.60 -0.52 -2.39
N TYR A 355 -30.84 -0.05 -2.18
CA TYR A 355 -31.14 1.23 -1.54
C TYR A 355 -30.51 1.37 -0.16
N HIS A 356 -30.62 0.33 0.68
CA HIS A 356 -30.04 0.31 2.03
C HIS A 356 -28.51 0.40 2.04
N ARG A 357 -27.83 -0.12 1.00
CA ARG A 357 -26.36 0.00 0.89
C ARG A 357 -25.96 1.45 0.61
N ARG A 358 -26.68 2.14 -0.29
CA ARG A 358 -26.45 3.55 -0.63
C ARG A 358 -26.73 4.50 0.54
N LEU A 359 -27.70 4.19 1.38
CA LEU A 359 -28.00 4.99 2.59
C LEU A 359 -26.90 4.92 3.66
N ARG A 360 -26.11 3.83 3.69
CA ARG A 360 -25.01 3.66 4.66
C ARG A 360 -23.69 4.32 4.21
N ALA A 361 -23.59 4.74 2.95
CA ALA A 361 -22.42 5.42 2.40
C ALA A 361 -22.24 6.81 3.04
N LEU A 362 -21.01 7.15 3.46
CA LEU A 362 -20.73 8.47 4.01
C LEU A 362 -20.56 9.48 2.88
N ALA A 363 -21.60 10.27 2.62
CA ALA A 363 -21.60 11.27 1.55
C ALA A 363 -20.34 12.16 1.55
N GLY A 364 -19.54 12.04 0.48
CA GLY A 364 -18.30 12.78 0.25
C GLY A 364 -17.02 12.09 0.73
N ASN A 365 -17.10 10.82 1.17
CA ASN A 365 -15.94 10.01 1.56
C ASN A 365 -15.27 9.41 0.32
N ILE A 366 -14.14 10.00 -0.08
CA ILE A 366 -13.39 9.58 -1.27
C ILE A 366 -12.96 8.10 -1.14
N LYS A 367 -12.65 7.61 0.06
CA LYS A 367 -12.18 6.23 0.25
C LYS A 367 -13.22 5.15 -0.14
N GLU A 368 -14.50 5.49 -0.20
CA GLU A 368 -15.54 4.56 -0.66
C GLU A 368 -15.49 4.31 -2.16
N ASP A 369 -14.98 5.26 -2.95
CA ASP A 369 -14.84 5.11 -4.40
C ASP A 369 -13.60 4.28 -4.78
N TYR A 370 -12.69 4.07 -3.83
CA TYR A 370 -11.42 3.35 -3.98
C TYR A 370 -11.37 2.14 -3.03
N GLU A 371 -12.36 1.24 -3.17
CA GLU A 371 -12.51 0.04 -2.32
C GLU A 371 -11.25 -0.85 -2.27
N ASP A 372 -10.43 -0.87 -3.34
CA ASP A 372 -9.16 -1.62 -3.41
C ASP A 372 -7.99 -0.92 -2.69
N GLU A 373 -8.13 0.36 -2.34
CA GLU A 373 -7.18 1.08 -1.49
C GLU A 373 -7.42 0.87 0.01
N VAL A 374 -8.57 0.30 0.39
CA VAL A 374 -8.92 -0.02 1.78
C VAL A 374 -8.44 -1.42 2.13
N ALA A 375 -7.75 -1.57 3.26
CA ALA A 375 -7.32 -2.86 3.75
C ALA A 375 -8.55 -3.73 4.10
N ASP A 376 -8.75 -4.81 3.34
CA ASP A 376 -9.73 -5.86 3.65
C ASP A 376 -9.29 -6.59 4.91
N TRP A 377 -9.71 -6.10 6.07
CA TRP A 377 -9.79 -6.90 7.29
C TRP A 377 -11.16 -7.58 7.41
N PHE A 378 -11.76 -7.99 6.28
CA PHE A 378 -12.98 -8.77 6.27
C PHE A 378 -12.62 -10.26 6.40
N THR A 379 -12.25 -10.68 7.60
CA THR A 379 -12.35 -12.10 7.97
C THR A 379 -13.81 -12.42 8.27
N GLU A 380 -14.26 -13.60 7.83
CA GLU A 380 -15.64 -14.14 7.87
C GLU A 380 -16.25 -14.34 9.26
N GLU A 381 -15.76 -13.67 10.29
CA GLU A 381 -16.46 -13.61 11.57
C GLU A 381 -17.59 -12.58 11.44
N GLU A 382 -18.79 -13.05 11.11
CA GLU A 382 -20.07 -12.34 11.29
C GLU A 382 -20.27 -11.87 12.74
N VAL A 383 -19.42 -12.31 13.65
CA VAL A 383 -19.25 -11.70 14.96
C VAL A 383 -18.47 -10.42 14.77
N SER A 384 -19.25 -9.36 14.56
CA SER A 384 -18.93 -8.03 15.04
C SER A 384 -18.29 -7.06 13.99
N ASN A 385 -18.97 -5.95 13.69
CA ASN A 385 -18.44 -4.73 13.02
C ASN A 385 -17.23 -4.06 13.74
N TYR A 386 -16.52 -4.76 14.63
CA TYR A 386 -15.65 -4.19 15.66
C TYR A 386 -14.17 -4.09 15.23
N HIS A 387 -13.84 -4.48 13.99
CA HIS A 387 -12.44 -4.54 13.52
C HIS A 387 -12.11 -3.65 12.31
N THR A 388 -13.11 -3.04 11.64
CA THR A 388 -12.96 -2.43 10.32
C THR A 388 -13.46 -0.97 10.27
N PHE A 389 -12.85 -0.08 11.06
CA PHE A 389 -13.10 1.36 10.95
C PHE A 389 -12.13 2.02 9.96
N THR A 390 -12.58 2.26 8.73
CA THR A 390 -11.86 3.14 7.80
C THR A 390 -12.17 4.59 8.14
N ILE A 391 -11.13 5.37 8.47
CA ILE A 391 -11.26 6.80 8.75
C ILE A 391 -11.61 7.51 7.43
N PRO A 392 -12.73 8.25 7.35
CA PRO A 392 -13.15 8.88 6.11
C PRO A 392 -12.21 10.01 5.71
N TYR A 393 -12.16 10.31 4.42
CA TYR A 393 -11.33 11.36 3.84
C TYR A 393 -12.04 12.07 2.69
N GLY A 394 -11.84 13.37 2.54
CA GLY A 394 -12.42 14.18 1.47
C GLY A 394 -12.79 15.60 1.91
N PRO A 395 -13.23 16.48 0.98
CA PRO A 395 -13.48 17.91 1.23
C PRO A 395 -14.46 18.21 2.38
N LYS A 396 -15.33 17.24 2.69
CA LYS A 396 -16.34 17.35 3.74
C LYS A 396 -15.84 16.94 5.13
N PHE A 397 -14.63 16.38 5.25
CA PHE A 397 -14.06 15.85 6.49
C PHE A 397 -12.94 16.76 7.00
N HIS A 398 -13.03 17.06 8.30
CA HIS A 398 -12.06 17.81 9.09
C HIS A 398 -12.01 17.19 10.48
N ALA A 399 -11.01 17.55 11.31
CA ALA A 399 -10.78 16.99 12.64
C ALA A 399 -12.07 16.79 13.45
N LYS A 400 -12.77 17.87 13.83
CA LYS A 400 -14.02 17.81 14.60
C LYS A 400 -15.11 16.89 14.03
N ARG A 401 -15.24 16.77 12.70
CA ARG A 401 -16.23 15.88 12.08
C ARG A 401 -15.81 14.41 12.22
N ILE A 402 -14.52 14.12 12.06
CA ILE A 402 -13.97 12.78 12.29
C ILE A 402 -14.15 12.40 13.76
N GLU A 403 -13.90 13.32 14.69
CA GLU A 403 -14.15 13.12 16.13
C GLU A 403 -15.60 12.77 16.43
N LYS A 404 -16.53 13.59 15.90
CA LYS A 404 -17.98 13.35 16.06
C LYS A 404 -18.39 12.00 15.50
N LEU A 405 -17.83 11.58 14.37
CA LEU A 405 -18.11 10.27 13.76
C LEU A 405 -17.62 9.12 14.64
N CYS A 406 -16.39 9.20 15.15
CA CYS A 406 -15.84 8.18 16.05
C CYS A 406 -16.68 8.10 17.34
N TYR A 407 -17.00 9.26 17.94
CA TYR A 407 -17.82 9.33 19.15
C TYR A 407 -19.23 8.79 18.94
N THR A 408 -19.88 9.15 17.83
CA THR A 408 -21.23 8.64 17.50
C THR A 408 -21.22 7.13 17.29
N ARG A 409 -20.18 6.58 16.64
CA ARG A 409 -20.05 5.12 16.52
C ARG A 409 -19.83 4.46 17.88
N ASP A 410 -18.96 5.01 18.72
CA ASP A 410 -18.73 4.49 20.07
C ASP A 410 -20.01 4.48 20.93
N LEU A 411 -20.81 5.55 20.88
CA LEU A 411 -22.12 5.63 21.54
C LEU A 411 -23.11 4.58 21.01
N LEU A 412 -23.20 4.41 19.69
CA LEU A 412 -24.10 3.42 19.09
C LEU A 412 -23.66 1.99 19.42
N LEU A 413 -22.36 1.72 19.44
CA LEU A 413 -21.82 0.41 19.82
C LEU A 413 -22.09 0.09 21.28
N ASN A 414 -21.97 1.07 22.17
CA ASN A 414 -22.18 0.93 23.61
C ASN A 414 -23.62 1.18 24.06
N ALA A 415 -24.56 1.33 23.12
CA ALA A 415 -25.95 1.54 23.47
C ALA A 415 -26.55 0.30 24.15
N GLU A 416 -27.44 0.52 25.13
CA GLU A 416 -28.03 -0.53 25.97
C GLU A 416 -28.78 -1.61 25.17
N TRP A 417 -29.34 -1.25 24.01
CA TRP A 417 -30.05 -2.16 23.10
C TRP A 417 -29.11 -3.01 22.21
N ASN A 418 -27.81 -2.72 22.22
CA ASN A 418 -26.78 -3.45 21.46
C ASN A 418 -25.93 -4.34 22.40
N GLN A 419 -26.56 -4.99 23.38
CA GLN A 419 -25.92 -5.94 24.30
C GLN A 419 -26.42 -7.39 24.03
N PRO A 420 -25.66 -8.21 23.27
CA PRO A 420 -25.95 -9.63 23.14
C PRO A 420 -25.90 -10.37 24.48
N GLY A 421 -26.68 -11.44 24.64
CA GLY A 421 -26.75 -12.20 25.90
C GLY A 421 -25.49 -13.01 26.24
N ASP A 422 -24.60 -13.20 25.27
CA ASP A 422 -23.32 -13.92 25.35
C ASP A 422 -22.11 -12.97 25.52
N ARG A 423 -22.35 -11.72 25.91
CA ARG A 423 -21.32 -10.67 25.98
C ARG A 423 -20.40 -10.82 27.20
N GLU A 424 -19.10 -10.99 26.97
CA GLU A 424 -18.08 -11.11 28.02
C GLU A 424 -17.71 -9.77 28.70
N VAL A 425 -17.99 -8.61 28.09
CA VAL A 425 -17.53 -7.28 28.57
C VAL A 425 -18.65 -6.24 28.60
N TYR A 426 -18.75 -5.45 29.68
CA TYR A 426 -19.82 -4.47 29.90
C TYR A 426 -19.84 -3.28 28.91
N LEU A 427 -18.68 -2.85 28.40
CA LEU A 427 -18.54 -1.83 27.37
C LEU A 427 -17.65 -2.34 26.24
N HIS A 428 -18.08 -2.12 25.00
CA HIS A 428 -17.26 -2.30 23.82
C HIS A 428 -16.30 -1.12 23.71
N ARG A 429 -15.01 -1.41 23.82
CA ARG A 429 -13.99 -0.42 23.48
C ARG A 429 -13.92 -0.35 21.96
N HIS A 430 -14.45 0.71 21.34
CA HIS A 430 -14.31 0.91 19.89
C HIS A 430 -12.81 0.83 19.56
N PRO A 431 -12.39 0.19 18.45
CA PRO A 431 -10.98 0.14 18.09
C PRO A 431 -10.36 1.52 17.89
N ALA A 432 -11.15 2.61 17.83
CA ALA A 432 -10.78 3.95 17.42
C ALA A 432 -10.98 4.92 18.60
N PHE A 433 -9.90 5.46 19.17
CA PHE A 433 -9.97 6.42 20.28
C PHE A 433 -9.60 7.82 19.81
N VAL A 434 -10.44 8.80 20.19
CA VAL A 434 -10.22 10.23 19.97
C VAL A 434 -9.94 10.90 21.30
N ARG A 435 -8.73 11.40 21.50
CA ARG A 435 -8.37 12.29 22.63
C ARG A 435 -7.27 13.25 22.18
N PRO A 436 -7.18 14.49 22.71
CA PRO A 436 -5.88 15.12 22.85
C PRO A 436 -5.01 14.17 23.66
N TYR A 437 -3.85 13.75 23.15
CA TYR A 437 -3.07 12.63 23.70
C TYR A 437 -2.82 12.85 25.21
N ARG A 438 -3.63 12.19 26.04
CA ARG A 438 -3.41 12.00 27.47
C ARG A 438 -3.32 10.49 27.66
N PRO A 439 -2.22 9.97 28.21
CA PRO A 439 -2.02 8.54 28.34
C PRO A 439 -3.17 7.95 29.15
N ALA A 440 -3.97 7.09 28.50
CA ALA A 440 -4.91 6.23 29.17
C ALA A 440 -4.30 4.83 29.21
N PHE A 441 -3.21 4.72 29.98
CA PHE A 441 -2.70 3.47 30.51
C PHE A 441 -2.61 3.65 32.03
N SER A 442 -3.73 3.37 32.67
CA SER A 442 -3.84 2.90 34.05
C SER A 442 -4.82 1.75 34.04
#